data_AF-A0A520D5P0-F1
#
_entry.id   AF-A0A520D5P0-F1
#
_cell.length_a   1.000
_cell.length_b   1.000
_cell.length_c   1.000
_cell.angle_alpha   90.00
_cell.angle_beta   90.00
_cell.angle_gamma   90.00
#
_symmetry.space_group_name_H-M   'P 1'
#
loop_
_entity.id
_entity.type
_entity.pdbx_description
1 polymer ?
#
loop_
_entity_poly.entity_id
_entity_poly.type
_entity_poly.pdbx_seq_one_letter_code
_entity_poly.pdbx_strand_id
1 'polypeptide(L)'
;MKIFDLQPITVTEYIFNEQHLADSYNSQSGSFGFGFQCMVVDSQKKMIITFEILHSIGGAEYEEETFLTDDPNVLLVVGSSTVEEGAGEVLMSYKSSCQFNLENEGYDADVLSLTEFLTEYYAHTQKFLDQYGFKSLKLQREVFLPHDIESNARCAIENLKGNNMYEF
;
A
#
# COMPACT_ATOMS: atom_id res chain seq x y z
N MET A 1 -8.75 1.43 -17.28
CA MET A 1 -9.44 0.52 -16.34
C MET A 1 -10.63 1.27 -15.86
N LYS A 2 -11.80 0.69 -16.08
CA LYS A 2 -13.02 1.27 -15.60
C LYS A 2 -13.21 0.89 -14.14
N ILE A 3 -12.97 1.85 -13.25
CA ILE A 3 -13.19 1.74 -11.81
C ILE A 3 -14.61 2.22 -11.48
N PHE A 4 -15.38 1.43 -10.75
CA PHE A 4 -16.74 1.78 -10.33
C PHE A 4 -17.10 1.17 -8.97
N ASP A 5 -18.23 1.58 -8.40
CA ASP A 5 -18.67 1.21 -7.04
C ASP A 5 -17.59 1.43 -5.96
N LEU A 6 -16.81 2.50 -6.13
CA LEU A 6 -15.71 2.88 -5.25
C LEU A 6 -16.21 3.09 -3.82
N GLN A 7 -15.65 2.32 -2.89
CA GLN A 7 -15.90 2.48 -1.46
C GLN A 7 -14.96 3.54 -0.86
N PRO A 8 -15.38 4.22 0.23
CA PRO A 8 -14.51 5.15 0.93
C PRO A 8 -13.21 4.50 1.41
N ILE A 9 -12.12 5.26 1.39
CA ILE A 9 -10.87 4.87 2.04
C ILE A 9 -11.12 4.79 3.55
N THR A 10 -10.83 3.63 4.14
CA THR A 10 -11.00 3.36 5.56
C THR A 10 -9.63 3.20 6.22
N VAL A 11 -9.33 4.04 7.22
CA VAL A 11 -8.14 3.87 8.06
C VAL A 11 -8.44 2.76 9.07
N THR A 12 -7.68 1.68 9.01
CA THR A 12 -7.84 0.51 9.90
C THR A 12 -6.86 0.53 11.05
N GLU A 13 -5.72 1.22 10.89
CA GLU A 13 -4.71 1.37 11.93
C GLU A 13 -4.07 2.77 11.84
N TYR A 14 -3.94 3.42 12.99
CA TYR A 14 -3.10 4.60 13.14
C TYR A 14 -2.50 4.64 14.53
N ILE A 15 -1.18 4.47 14.60
CA ILE A 15 -0.38 4.52 15.82
C ILE A 15 0.69 5.58 15.60
N PHE A 16 0.85 6.48 16.56
CA PHE A 16 1.96 7.42 16.58
C PHE A 16 2.46 7.60 18.02
N ASN A 17 3.68 7.16 18.27
CA ASN A 17 4.29 7.17 19.59
C ASN A 17 5.23 8.37 19.71
N GLU A 18 4.69 9.52 20.10
CA GLU A 18 5.44 10.78 20.26
C GLU A 18 6.67 10.64 21.17
N GLN A 19 6.64 9.71 22.14
CA GLN A 19 7.74 9.46 23.07
C GLN A 19 9.01 8.98 22.34
N HIS A 20 8.85 8.29 21.22
CA HIS A 20 9.93 7.73 20.41
C HIS A 20 10.45 8.71 19.35
N LEU A 21 9.84 9.90 19.23
CA LEU A 21 10.22 10.91 18.23
C LEU A 21 11.67 11.42 18.43
N ALA A 22 12.15 11.49 19.67
CA ALA A 22 13.53 11.90 19.94
C ALA A 22 14.54 10.81 19.51
N ASP A 23 14.14 9.55 19.58
CA ASP A 23 15.01 8.41 19.29
C ASP A 23 15.12 8.15 17.78
N SER A 24 14.11 8.56 17.01
CA SER A 24 14.08 8.41 15.55
C SER A 24 15.18 9.20 14.83
N TYR A 25 15.75 10.23 15.46
CA TYR A 25 16.87 10.99 14.90
C TYR A 25 18.18 10.18 14.83
N ASN A 26 18.30 9.10 15.60
CA ASN A 26 19.54 8.35 15.75
C ASN A 26 19.52 6.97 15.08
N SER A 27 18.34 6.36 14.92
CA SER A 27 18.16 5.08 14.23
C SER A 27 16.69 4.91 13.88
N GLN A 28 16.41 4.83 12.59
CA GLN A 28 15.07 4.56 12.10
C GLN A 28 15.15 3.66 10.87
N SER A 29 14.18 2.75 10.75
CA SER A 29 13.87 2.07 9.51
C SER A 29 12.39 2.28 9.20
N GLY A 30 12.04 2.20 7.93
CA GLY A 30 10.67 2.43 7.51
C GLY A 30 10.36 1.71 6.21
N SER A 31 9.14 1.25 6.12
CA SER A 31 8.54 0.64 4.94
C SER A 31 7.21 1.31 4.68
N PHE A 32 6.83 1.37 3.42
CA PHE A 32 5.49 1.79 3.03
C PHE A 32 5.21 1.24 1.63
N GLY A 33 3.94 1.10 1.28
CA GLY A 33 3.58 0.61 -0.05
C GLY A 33 2.11 0.30 -0.22
N PHE A 34 1.73 -0.01 -1.45
CA PHE A 34 0.41 -0.52 -1.78
C PHE A 34 0.41 -2.05 -1.81
N GLY A 35 -0.60 -2.64 -1.19
CA GLY A 35 -0.96 -4.04 -1.36
C GLY A 35 -2.19 -4.16 -2.25
N PHE A 36 -2.24 -5.22 -3.06
CA PHE A 36 -3.33 -5.46 -4.00
C PHE A 36 -3.87 -6.87 -3.82
N GLN A 37 -5.19 -6.97 -3.66
CA GLN A 37 -5.91 -8.23 -3.70
C GLN A 37 -7.04 -8.11 -4.71
N CYS A 38 -7.13 -9.08 -5.62
CA CYS A 38 -8.25 -9.16 -6.56
C CYS A 38 -9.05 -10.43 -6.33
N MET A 39 -10.36 -10.34 -6.47
CA MET A 39 -11.28 -11.47 -6.34
C MET A 39 -12.47 -11.29 -7.27
N VAL A 40 -13.13 -12.39 -7.62
CA VAL A 40 -14.39 -12.37 -8.37
C VAL A 40 -15.54 -12.66 -7.42
N VAL A 41 -16.49 -11.74 -7.32
CA VAL A 41 -17.71 -11.86 -6.51
C VAL A 41 -18.90 -11.64 -7.43
N ASP A 42 -19.84 -12.59 -7.49
CA ASP A 42 -21.04 -12.52 -8.34
C ASP A 42 -20.76 -12.13 -9.80
N SER A 43 -19.73 -12.76 -10.40
CA SER A 43 -19.24 -12.48 -11.76
C SER A 43 -18.65 -11.07 -11.99
N GLN A 44 -18.43 -10.29 -10.93
CA GLN A 44 -17.76 -8.99 -10.98
C GLN A 44 -16.36 -9.08 -10.38
N LYS A 45 -15.38 -8.46 -11.04
CA LYS A 45 -14.02 -8.32 -10.51
C LYS A 45 -14.01 -7.20 -9.48
N LYS A 46 -13.52 -7.51 -8.29
CA LYS A 46 -13.32 -6.57 -7.19
C LYS A 46 -11.84 -6.52 -6.84
N MET A 47 -11.31 -5.31 -6.75
CA MET A 47 -9.97 -5.06 -6.22
C MET A 47 -10.08 -4.41 -4.85
N ILE A 48 -9.30 -4.94 -3.91
CA ILE A 48 -9.04 -4.36 -2.60
C ILE A 48 -7.61 -3.85 -2.61
N ILE A 49 -7.45 -2.59 -2.27
CA ILE A 49 -6.16 -1.92 -2.20
C ILE A 49 -5.89 -1.57 -0.74
N THR A 50 -4.79 -2.06 -0.20
CA THR A 50 -4.27 -1.65 1.10
C THR A 50 -3.12 -0.67 0.90
N PHE A 51 -2.97 0.26 1.84
CA PHE A 51 -1.80 1.14 1.91
C PHE A 51 -1.27 1.10 3.33
N GLU A 52 0.02 0.82 3.46
CA GLU A 52 0.67 0.68 4.75
C GLU A 52 1.87 1.62 4.85
N ILE A 53 2.10 2.18 6.04
CA ILE A 53 3.33 2.86 6.44
C ILE A 53 3.71 2.30 7.80
N LEU A 54 4.94 1.85 7.94
CA LEU A 54 5.53 1.48 9.21
C LEU A 54 6.86 2.23 9.37
N HIS A 55 7.03 2.87 10.53
CA HIS A 55 8.30 3.41 10.97
C HIS A 55 8.61 2.83 12.35
N SER A 56 9.83 2.30 12.49
CA SER A 56 10.35 1.78 13.75
C SER A 56 11.68 2.44 14.12
N ILE A 57 11.99 2.39 15.40
CA ILE A 57 13.27 2.80 15.97
C ILE A 57 13.99 1.59 16.57
N GLY A 58 15.32 1.57 16.53
CA GLY A 58 16.12 0.53 17.19
C GLY A 58 16.71 -0.56 16.29
N GLY A 59 16.97 -0.27 15.01
CA GLY A 59 17.92 -1.05 14.20
C GLY A 59 17.42 -2.41 13.69
N ALA A 60 16.18 -2.49 13.22
CA ALA A 60 15.72 -3.64 12.43
C ALA A 60 15.98 -3.38 10.94
N GLU A 61 16.79 -4.22 10.30
CA GLU A 61 16.83 -4.34 8.85
C GLU A 61 15.55 -5.08 8.42
N TYR A 62 14.66 -4.41 7.69
CA TYR A 62 13.49 -5.05 7.10
C TYR A 62 13.91 -5.72 5.79
N GLU A 63 13.71 -7.03 5.68
CA GLU A 63 13.77 -7.71 4.39
C GLU A 63 12.38 -7.71 3.74
N GLU A 64 12.30 -7.29 2.48
CA GLU A 64 11.09 -7.46 1.66
C GLU A 64 10.95 -8.95 1.30
N GLU A 65 9.98 -9.64 1.89
CA GLU A 65 9.66 -11.01 1.51
C GLU A 65 8.48 -11.07 0.52
N THR A 66 8.74 -11.69 -0.64
CA THR A 66 7.69 -12.06 -1.59
C THR A 66 7.13 -13.43 -1.20
N PHE A 67 5.87 -13.49 -0.75
CA PHE A 67 5.20 -14.76 -0.45
C PHE A 67 4.56 -15.36 -1.70
N LEU A 68 5.08 -16.50 -2.15
CA LEU A 68 4.36 -17.37 -3.08
C LEU A 68 3.33 -18.16 -2.26
N THR A 69 2.04 -18.09 -2.62
CA THR A 69 1.00 -18.90 -1.97
C THR A 69 0.74 -20.18 -2.75
N ASP A 70 0.21 -21.19 -2.06
CA ASP A 70 -0.15 -22.49 -2.62
C ASP A 70 -1.48 -22.47 -3.41
N ASP A 71 -2.24 -21.35 -3.37
CA ASP A 71 -3.46 -21.20 -4.18
C ASP A 71 -3.07 -20.66 -5.57
N PRO A 72 -3.35 -21.40 -6.66
CA PRO A 72 -3.00 -20.99 -8.02
C PRO A 72 -3.74 -19.72 -8.48
N ASN A 73 -4.70 -19.20 -7.70
CA ASN A 73 -5.42 -17.96 -7.97
C ASN A 73 -5.10 -16.83 -6.97
N VAL A 74 -4.11 -17.02 -6.10
CA VAL A 74 -3.70 -16.01 -5.12
C VAL A 74 -2.17 -15.85 -5.17
N LEU A 75 -1.71 -14.77 -5.82
CA LEU A 75 -0.40 -14.21 -5.53
C LEU A 75 -0.56 -13.14 -4.46
N LEU A 76 -0.02 -13.43 -3.27
CA LEU A 76 -0.01 -12.49 -2.15
C LEU A 76 1.33 -11.75 -2.17
N VAL A 77 1.43 -10.70 -3.01
CA VAL A 77 2.52 -9.73 -2.89
C VAL A 77 2.17 -8.85 -1.69
N VAL A 78 2.55 -9.29 -0.49
CA VAL A 78 2.53 -8.42 0.68
C VAL A 78 3.87 -7.70 0.72
N GLY A 79 3.85 -6.38 0.59
CA GLY A 79 4.82 -5.58 1.33
C GLY A 79 4.46 -5.68 2.81
N SER A 80 4.66 -6.85 3.42
CA SER A 80 4.23 -7.10 4.80
C SER A 80 5.24 -6.49 5.73
N SER A 81 4.87 -5.36 6.32
CA SER A 81 5.62 -4.76 7.42
C SER A 81 5.23 -5.48 8.73
N THR A 82 5.32 -6.81 8.77
CA THR A 82 5.08 -7.55 10.02
C THR A 82 6.32 -7.49 10.87
N VAL A 83 6.23 -6.72 11.96
CA VAL A 83 7.24 -6.60 13.02
C VAL A 83 7.44 -8.00 13.62
N GLU A 84 8.50 -8.70 13.22
CA GLU A 84 8.94 -9.91 13.91
C GLU A 84 9.39 -9.57 15.35
N GLU A 85 9.32 -10.54 16.26
CA GLU A 85 9.84 -10.41 17.62
C GLU A 85 11.33 -10.03 17.59
N GLY A 86 11.63 -8.75 17.86
CA GLY A 86 12.98 -8.18 17.79
C GLY A 86 13.13 -6.97 16.87
N ALA A 87 12.08 -6.59 16.11
CA ALA A 87 12.16 -5.59 15.04
C ALA A 87 12.03 -4.11 15.48
N GLY A 88 12.56 -3.75 16.65
CA GLY A 88 12.52 -2.37 17.17
C GLY A 88 11.16 -1.94 17.71
N GLU A 89 11.07 -0.69 18.20
CA GLU A 89 9.83 -0.12 18.74
C GLU A 89 9.10 0.67 17.65
N VAL A 90 7.76 0.52 17.58
CA VAL A 90 6.95 1.22 16.59
C VAL A 90 6.95 2.72 16.92
N LEU A 91 7.47 3.54 16.02
CA LEU A 91 7.30 4.99 16.09
C LEU A 91 5.97 5.41 15.47
N MET A 92 5.66 4.84 14.31
CA MET A 92 4.43 5.09 13.59
C MET A 92 3.98 3.85 12.85
N SER A 93 2.70 3.56 12.89
CA SER A 93 2.06 2.63 11.95
C SER A 93 0.79 3.26 11.40
N TYR A 94 0.58 3.14 10.10
CA TYR A 94 -0.64 3.56 9.43
C TYR A 94 -1.04 2.47 8.45
N LYS A 95 -2.31 2.06 8.51
CA LYS A 95 -2.90 1.14 7.54
C LYS A 95 -4.24 1.68 7.10
N SER A 96 -4.47 1.66 5.80
CA SER A 96 -5.78 1.96 5.23
C SER A 96 -6.13 0.98 4.13
N SER A 97 -7.42 0.82 3.86
CA SER A 97 -7.92 0.02 2.76
C SER A 97 -9.00 0.75 1.98
N CYS A 98 -9.13 0.38 0.72
CA CYS A 98 -10.20 0.81 -0.17
C CYS A 98 -10.56 -0.36 -1.09
N GLN A 99 -11.80 -0.41 -1.57
CA GLN A 99 -12.21 -1.43 -2.53
C GLN A 99 -13.08 -0.80 -3.62
N PHE A 100 -13.00 -1.39 -4.82
CA PHE A 100 -13.84 -1.01 -5.95
C PHE A 100 -14.05 -2.20 -6.89
N ASN A 101 -15.08 -2.08 -7.73
CA ASN A 101 -15.32 -2.99 -8.84
C ASN A 101 -14.57 -2.49 -10.08
N LEU A 102 -14.15 -3.41 -10.95
CA LEU A 102 -13.37 -3.08 -12.15
C LEU A 102 -13.79 -3.85 -13.41
N GLU A 103 -13.62 -3.18 -14.54
CA GLU A 103 -13.64 -3.77 -15.88
C GLU A 103 -12.34 -3.38 -16.62
N ASN A 104 -11.73 -4.33 -17.32
CA ASN A 104 -10.49 -4.10 -18.06
C ASN A 104 -10.79 -3.39 -19.38
N GLU A 105 -9.96 -2.41 -19.72
CA GLU A 105 -10.09 -1.58 -20.94
C GLU A 105 -8.83 -1.59 -21.80
N GLY A 106 -7.84 -2.40 -21.44
CA GLY A 106 -6.59 -2.57 -22.17
C GLY A 106 -5.40 -2.05 -21.39
N TYR A 107 -4.23 -2.64 -21.62
CA TYR A 107 -3.12 -2.57 -20.66
C TYR A 107 -2.70 -1.13 -20.35
N ASP A 108 -2.48 -0.31 -21.37
CA ASP A 108 -2.02 1.07 -21.18
C ASP A 108 -3.10 1.94 -20.52
N ALA A 109 -4.37 1.75 -20.89
CA ALA A 109 -5.50 2.45 -20.27
C ALA A 109 -5.70 2.01 -18.81
N ASP A 110 -5.49 0.73 -18.52
CA ASP A 110 -5.65 0.14 -17.20
C ASP A 110 -4.54 0.59 -16.24
N VAL A 111 -3.30 0.60 -16.71
CA VAL A 111 -2.16 1.15 -15.96
C VAL A 111 -2.36 2.64 -15.69
N LEU A 112 -2.81 3.42 -16.68
CA LEU A 112 -3.04 4.86 -16.50
C LEU A 112 -4.12 5.13 -15.45
N SER A 113 -5.31 4.53 -15.59
CA SER A 113 -6.41 4.75 -14.64
C SER A 113 -6.05 4.32 -13.22
N LEU A 114 -5.33 3.20 -13.06
CA LEU A 114 -4.91 2.74 -11.73
C LEU A 114 -3.83 3.66 -11.14
N THR A 115 -2.89 4.16 -11.96
CA THR A 115 -1.89 5.14 -11.54
C THR A 115 -2.54 6.42 -11.03
N GLU A 116 -3.55 6.93 -11.73
CA GLU A 116 -4.33 8.10 -11.30
C GLU A 116 -5.03 7.84 -9.96
N PHE A 117 -5.70 6.70 -9.83
CA PHE A 117 -6.37 6.31 -8.58
C PHE A 117 -5.40 6.22 -7.40
N LEU A 118 -4.27 5.54 -7.57
CA LEU A 118 -3.26 5.38 -6.51
C LEU A 118 -2.63 6.73 -6.12
N THR A 119 -2.46 7.63 -7.08
CA THR A 119 -2.00 9.01 -6.84
C THR A 119 -2.98 9.76 -5.94
N GLU A 120 -4.27 9.68 -6.24
CA GLU A 120 -5.31 10.33 -5.43
C GLU A 120 -5.43 9.70 -4.04
N TYR A 121 -5.34 8.37 -3.94
CA TYR A 121 -5.31 7.66 -2.66
C TYR A 121 -4.11 8.15 -1.83
N TYR A 122 -2.91 8.14 -2.38
CA TYR A 122 -1.73 8.62 -1.66
C TYR A 122 -1.87 10.08 -1.19
N ALA A 123 -2.40 10.96 -2.03
CA ALA A 123 -2.68 12.34 -1.65
C ALA A 123 -3.72 12.45 -0.52
N HIS A 124 -4.73 11.59 -0.49
CA HIS A 124 -5.68 11.48 0.62
C HIS A 124 -4.97 11.07 1.92
N THR A 125 -4.11 10.06 1.86
CA THR A 125 -3.31 9.62 3.01
C THR A 125 -2.40 10.74 3.52
N GLN A 126 -1.72 11.47 2.65
CA GLN A 126 -0.88 12.61 3.05
C GLN A 126 -1.70 13.68 3.78
N LYS A 127 -2.90 14.01 3.27
CA LYS A 127 -3.81 14.98 3.92
C LYS A 127 -4.23 14.50 5.30
N PHE A 128 -4.53 13.20 5.47
CA PHE A 128 -4.83 12.63 6.77
C PHE A 128 -3.65 12.79 7.73
N LEU A 129 -2.45 12.34 7.33
CA LEU A 129 -1.26 12.40 8.17
C LEU A 129 -0.87 13.83 8.57
N ASP A 130 -1.05 14.80 7.67
CA ASP A 130 -0.81 16.22 7.94
C ASP A 130 -1.72 16.79 9.05
N GLN A 131 -2.89 16.20 9.29
CA GLN A 131 -3.84 16.62 10.34
C GLN A 131 -3.51 16.03 11.71
N TYR A 132 -2.84 14.87 11.78
CA TYR A 132 -2.65 14.09 13.02
C TYR A 132 -1.21 14.08 13.54
N GLY A 133 -0.38 15.08 13.17
CA GLY A 133 0.92 15.30 13.82
C GLY A 133 2.14 14.74 13.08
N PHE A 134 1.96 14.16 11.88
CA PHE A 134 3.06 13.66 11.04
C PHE A 134 4.03 14.78 10.58
N LYS A 135 3.56 16.04 10.53
CA LYS A 135 4.42 17.21 10.24
C LYS A 135 5.65 17.33 11.15
N SER A 136 5.58 16.79 12.36
CA SER A 136 6.65 16.82 13.36
C SER A 136 7.84 15.95 12.98
N LEU A 137 7.60 14.87 12.22
CA LEU A 137 8.60 13.86 11.97
C LEU A 137 9.70 14.33 11.02
N LYS A 138 9.44 15.32 10.15
CA LYS A 138 10.32 15.66 8.99
C LYS A 138 10.85 14.41 8.27
N LEU A 139 10.18 13.27 8.43
CA LEU A 139 10.44 12.03 7.71
C LEU A 139 10.35 12.45 6.27
N GLN A 140 11.48 12.34 5.58
CA GLN A 140 11.72 12.94 4.28
C GLN A 140 10.46 12.72 3.44
N ARG A 141 9.80 13.82 3.05
CA ARG A 141 8.71 13.82 2.06
C ARG A 141 9.16 13.23 0.70
N GLU A 142 10.38 12.74 0.61
CA GLU A 142 11.12 12.34 -0.58
C GLU A 142 10.93 10.86 -0.93
N VAL A 143 10.28 10.03 -0.11
CA VAL A 143 10.31 8.58 -0.33
C VAL A 143 9.20 8.03 -1.25
N PHE A 144 8.19 8.82 -1.65
CA PHE A 144 7.24 8.39 -2.69
C PHE A 144 7.46 9.17 -3.97
N LEU A 145 8.36 8.68 -4.82
CA LEU A 145 8.53 9.25 -6.14
C LEU A 145 7.34 8.80 -7.02
N PRO A 146 6.84 9.64 -7.93
CA PRO A 146 5.79 9.25 -8.88
C PRO A 146 6.09 7.94 -9.65
N HIS A 147 7.37 7.59 -9.80
CA HIS A 147 7.81 6.33 -10.42
C HIS A 147 7.40 5.08 -9.63
N ASP A 148 7.24 5.17 -8.31
CA ASP A 148 6.81 4.05 -7.47
C ASP A 148 5.32 3.77 -7.66
N ILE A 149 4.50 4.80 -7.88
CA ILE A 149 3.05 4.64 -8.08
C ILE A 149 2.75 3.93 -9.39
N GLU A 150 3.38 4.35 -10.49
CA GLU A 150 3.21 3.68 -11.78
C GLU A 150 3.71 2.23 -11.73
N SER A 151 4.83 1.98 -11.05
CA SER A 151 5.37 0.63 -10.87
C SER A 151 4.41 -0.26 -10.06
N ASN A 152 3.79 0.28 -9.01
CA ASN A 152 2.75 -0.39 -8.24
C ASN A 152 1.51 -0.69 -9.10
N ALA A 153 1.07 0.26 -9.93
CA ALA A 153 -0.04 0.04 -10.86
C ALA A 153 0.28 -1.08 -11.87
N ARG A 154 1.47 -1.06 -12.47
CA ARG A 154 1.94 -2.12 -13.38
C ARG A 154 1.97 -3.48 -12.67
N CYS A 155 2.51 -3.55 -11.46
CA CYS A 155 2.54 -4.77 -10.65
C CYS A 155 1.13 -5.32 -10.41
N ALA A 156 0.17 -4.46 -10.04
CA ALA A 156 -1.22 -4.86 -9.84
C ALA A 156 -1.86 -5.43 -11.12
N ILE A 157 -1.63 -4.82 -12.28
CA ILE A 157 -2.14 -5.33 -13.57
C ILE A 157 -1.47 -6.66 -13.95
N GLU A 158 -0.16 -6.80 -13.77
CA GLU A 158 0.54 -8.07 -13.99
C GLU A 158 0.03 -9.17 -13.04
N ASN A 159 -0.31 -8.84 -11.79
CA ASN A 159 -0.96 -9.77 -10.87
C ASN A 159 -2.34 -10.20 -11.38
N LEU A 160 -3.15 -9.29 -11.93
CA LEU A 160 -4.42 -9.67 -12.56
C LEU A 160 -4.21 -10.66 -13.72
N LYS A 161 -3.18 -10.44 -14.56
CA LYS A 161 -2.83 -11.34 -15.66
C LYS A 161 -2.39 -12.71 -15.15
N GLY A 162 -1.47 -12.74 -14.17
CA GLY A 162 -0.95 -13.97 -13.58
C GLY A 162 -2.04 -14.84 -12.96
N ASN A 163 -3.14 -14.24 -12.51
CA ASN A 163 -4.27 -14.96 -11.90
C ASN A 163 -5.45 -15.19 -12.86
N ASN A 164 -5.26 -15.08 -14.18
CA ASN A 164 -6.32 -15.22 -15.20
C ASN A 164 -7.54 -14.30 -14.98
N MET A 165 -7.34 -13.19 -14.26
CA MET A 165 -8.36 -12.17 -14.01
C MET A 165 -8.22 -10.99 -14.98
N TYR A 166 -7.29 -11.08 -15.93
CA TYR A 166 -7.08 -10.06 -16.95
C TYR A 166 -7.35 -10.60 -18.36
N GLU A 167 -8.51 -10.24 -18.92
CA GLU A 167 -8.86 -10.50 -20.32
C GLU A 167 -9.09 -9.15 -21.01
N PHE A 168 -8.42 -8.94 -22.14
CA PHE A 168 -8.62 -7.80 -23.04
C PHE A 168 -8.14 -8.13 -24.46
#